data_AF-A0A5C5FPJ0-F1
#
_entry.id   AF-A0A5C5FPJ0-F1
#
_cell.length_a   1.000
_cell.length_b   1.000
_cell.length_c   1.000
_cell.angle_alpha   90.00
_cell.angle_beta   90.00
_cell.angle_gamma   90.00
#
_symmetry.space_group_name_H-M   'P 1'
#
loop_
_entity.id
_entity.type
_entity.pdbx_description
1 polymer ?
#
loop_
_entity_poly.entity_id
_entity_poly.type
_entity_poly.pdbx_seq_one_letter_code
_entity_poly.pdbx_strand_id
1 'polypeptide(L)'
;MTNARGLLLALLLLVALPCLVAAQSGNDDARAKGIEVRAGPAAVFLVLYLVSTLIMWFLWFRNGRQGYMLNLLVGMLCMTIGLLLRVKDNYAWQFLFTFLSPCAFLANDYVVLKRLSRALGTDISSSCLFISPRGIVWIFILSDVITFCAQTVGTVFVIVGGKWSSLGQNIAIAGLALQLVSFALFTRLLSTLAKRLRSRFPHVYYHNSGRRLRPWSKGPVTDVRTLLLVLGLTCIGILIRSVFRLIEQADGFFGYIATHEAFLYAFDTAPLWLSLSFFCLVWPPRYIGGCAGAQESVLLRERGTAFKRSKQTAFKRYKARQAALT
;
A
#
# COMPACT_ATOMS: atom_id res chain seq x y z
N MET A 1 -22.00 -6.74 -3.16
CA MET A 1 -20.65 -6.17 -3.45
C MET A 1 -20.72 -4.83 -4.20
N THR A 2 -21.90 -4.40 -4.67
CA THR A 2 -22.16 -3.11 -5.34
C THR A 2 -22.20 -1.92 -4.37
N ASN A 3 -22.81 -2.08 -3.19
CA ASN A 3 -22.94 -0.97 -2.21
C ASN A 3 -21.60 -0.46 -1.67
N ALA A 4 -20.61 -1.33 -1.49
CA ALA A 4 -19.29 -0.93 -0.99
C ALA A 4 -18.48 -0.08 -1.98
N ARG A 5 -18.68 -0.28 -3.29
CA ARG A 5 -18.05 0.54 -4.34
C ARG A 5 -18.71 1.92 -4.45
N GLY A 6 -20.04 1.96 -4.32
CA GLY A 6 -20.81 3.20 -4.25
C GLY A 6 -20.46 4.03 -3.02
N LEU A 7 -20.30 3.40 -1.86
CA LEU A 7 -19.88 4.07 -0.61
C LEU A 7 -18.45 4.63 -0.72
N LEU A 8 -17.53 3.88 -1.35
CA LEU A 8 -16.15 4.33 -1.54
C LEU A 8 -16.06 5.50 -2.52
N LEU A 9 -16.84 5.47 -3.60
CA LEU A 9 -16.96 6.58 -4.56
C LEU A 9 -17.64 7.80 -3.94
N ALA A 10 -18.69 7.60 -3.14
CA ALA A 10 -19.36 8.66 -2.40
C ALA A 10 -18.43 9.30 -1.36
N LEU A 11 -17.65 8.50 -0.62
CA LEU A 11 -16.62 8.98 0.30
C LEU A 11 -15.51 9.74 -0.45
N LEU A 12 -15.04 9.23 -1.60
CA LEU A 12 -14.05 9.93 -2.43
C LEU A 12 -14.58 11.28 -2.97
N LEU A 13 -15.86 11.35 -3.35
CA LEU A 13 -16.51 12.59 -3.79
C LEU A 13 -16.76 13.57 -2.64
N LEU A 14 -17.16 13.07 -1.46
CA LEU A 14 -17.32 13.86 -0.23
C LEU A 14 -15.99 14.47 0.23
N VAL A 15 -14.90 13.76 -0.02
CA VAL A 15 -13.53 14.18 0.28
C VAL A 15 -12.99 15.19 -0.75
N ALA A 16 -13.44 15.11 -2.00
CA ALA A 16 -13.00 16.03 -3.06
C ALA A 16 -13.51 17.48 -2.86
N LEU A 17 -14.70 17.66 -2.29
CA LEU A 17 -15.35 18.97 -2.11
C LEU A 17 -14.61 19.92 -1.16
N PRO A 18 -14.29 19.52 0.10
CA PRO A 18 -13.49 20.34 1.01
C PRO A 18 -12.09 20.62 0.46
N CYS A 19 -11.55 19.68 -0.31
CA CYS A 19 -10.22 19.81 -0.87
C CYS A 19 -10.16 20.76 -2.07
N LEU A 20 -11.26 20.88 -2.82
CA LEU A 20 -11.40 21.86 -3.89
C LEU A 20 -11.46 23.30 -3.34
N VAL A 21 -12.12 23.47 -2.19
CA VAL A 21 -12.21 24.74 -1.47
C VAL A 21 -10.85 25.12 -0.87
N ALA A 22 -10.15 24.17 -0.23
CA ALA A 22 -8.76 24.35 0.23
C ALA A 22 -7.84 24.74 -0.94
N ALA A 23 -8.08 24.15 -2.11
CA ALA A 23 -7.30 24.37 -3.32
C ALA A 23 -7.57 25.73 -4.01
N GLN A 24 -8.64 26.43 -3.69
CA GLN A 24 -8.84 27.79 -4.23
C GLN A 24 -8.18 28.83 -3.33
N SER A 25 -8.30 28.67 -2.01
CA SER A 25 -7.81 29.67 -1.05
C SER A 25 -6.28 29.67 -0.86
N GLY A 26 -5.60 28.53 -1.02
CA GLY A 26 -4.14 28.46 -0.85
C GLY A 26 -3.32 29.09 -1.98
N ASN A 27 -3.92 29.34 -3.15
CA ASN A 27 -3.21 29.92 -4.30
C ASN A 27 -2.95 31.42 -4.11
N ASP A 28 -3.86 32.11 -3.41
CA ASP A 28 -3.77 33.56 -3.16
C ASP A 28 -2.72 33.89 -2.08
N ASP A 29 -2.60 33.06 -1.04
CA ASP A 29 -1.61 33.22 0.04
C ASP A 29 -0.17 32.86 -0.36
N ALA A 30 0.01 31.84 -1.21
CA ALA A 30 1.33 31.41 -1.67
C ALA A 30 1.94 32.43 -2.66
N ARG A 31 1.10 33.04 -3.50
CA ARG A 31 1.49 34.10 -4.44
C ARG A 31 1.87 35.40 -3.73
N ALA A 32 1.29 35.66 -2.55
CA ALA A 32 1.63 36.80 -1.70
C ALA A 32 2.97 36.65 -0.94
N LYS A 33 3.53 35.44 -0.84
CA LYS A 33 4.69 35.14 0.03
C LYS A 33 6.00 34.81 -0.69
N GLY A 34 6.05 34.91 -2.01
CA GLY A 34 7.30 34.87 -2.78
C GLY A 34 8.14 33.60 -2.60
N ILE A 35 7.49 32.42 -2.56
CA ILE A 35 8.21 31.13 -2.48
C ILE A 35 8.85 30.85 -3.85
N GLU A 36 10.12 31.22 -4.03
CA GLU A 36 10.90 30.82 -5.19
C GLU A 36 11.24 29.32 -5.10
N VAL A 37 10.56 28.50 -5.91
CA VAL A 37 10.86 27.07 -6.03
C VAL A 37 12.16 26.91 -6.83
N ARG A 38 13.20 26.30 -6.24
CA ARG A 38 14.39 25.93 -7.01
C ARG A 38 14.04 24.80 -7.97
N ALA A 39 13.86 25.14 -9.25
CA ALA A 39 13.35 24.24 -10.29
C ALA A 39 14.20 22.97 -10.53
N GLY A 40 15.51 23.00 -10.21
CA GLY A 40 16.45 21.92 -10.49
C GLY A 40 16.10 20.57 -9.86
N PRO A 41 16.12 20.42 -8.52
CA PRO A 41 15.82 19.14 -7.86
C PRO A 41 14.37 18.68 -8.07
N ALA A 42 13.42 19.62 -8.15
CA ALA A 42 12.01 19.32 -8.45
C ALA A 42 11.84 18.60 -9.79
N ALA A 43 12.52 19.09 -10.84
CA ALA A 43 12.48 18.52 -12.18
C ALA A 43 13.07 17.11 -12.22
N VAL A 44 14.16 16.84 -11.50
CA VAL A 44 14.77 15.51 -11.44
C VAL A 44 13.81 14.48 -10.83
N PHE A 45 13.22 14.79 -9.67
CA PHE A 45 12.25 13.89 -9.04
C PHE A 45 10.98 13.75 -9.87
N LEU A 46 10.52 14.81 -10.54
CA LEU A 46 9.39 14.74 -11.47
C LEU A 46 9.65 13.74 -12.60
N VAL A 47 10.82 13.81 -13.24
CA VAL A 47 11.20 12.87 -14.31
C VAL A 47 11.28 11.44 -13.77
N LEU A 48 11.90 11.24 -12.61
CA LEU A 48 12.00 9.93 -11.97
C LEU A 48 10.62 9.33 -11.63
N TYR A 49 9.69 10.13 -11.12
CA TYR A 49 8.31 9.70 -10.84
C TYR A 49 7.53 9.44 -12.12
N LEU A 50 7.68 10.28 -13.14
CA LEU A 50 7.02 10.12 -14.42
C LEU A 50 7.46 8.81 -15.08
N VAL A 51 8.76 8.55 -15.14
CA VAL A 51 9.32 7.31 -15.70
C VAL A 51 8.83 6.08 -14.93
N SER A 52 8.89 6.10 -13.59
CA SER A 52 8.38 4.99 -12.77
C SER A 52 6.88 4.76 -12.97
N THR A 53 6.10 5.83 -13.08
CA THR A 53 4.65 5.77 -13.32
C THR A 53 4.36 5.16 -14.68
N LEU A 54 5.05 5.59 -15.74
CA LEU A 54 4.90 5.04 -17.10
C LEU A 54 5.28 3.56 -17.16
N ILE A 55 6.39 3.17 -16.52
CA ILE A 55 6.79 1.77 -16.41
C ILE A 55 5.69 0.96 -15.72
N MET A 56 5.12 1.48 -14.63
CA MET A 56 4.09 0.78 -13.88
C MET A 56 2.79 0.63 -14.68
N TRP A 57 2.38 1.66 -15.40
CA TRP A 57 1.24 1.62 -16.32
C TRP A 57 1.47 0.60 -17.45
N PHE A 58 2.67 0.57 -18.02
CA PHE A 58 3.04 -0.43 -19.02
C PHE A 58 2.98 -1.86 -18.47
N LEU A 59 3.51 -2.11 -17.27
CA LEU A 59 3.43 -3.41 -16.60
C LEU A 59 1.98 -3.83 -16.32
N TRP A 60 1.11 -2.88 -15.96
CA TRP A 60 -0.31 -3.14 -15.72
C TRP A 60 -1.04 -3.59 -16.99
N PHE A 61 -0.81 -2.89 -18.11
CA PHE A 61 -1.36 -3.29 -19.41
C PHE A 61 -0.83 -4.66 -19.87
N ARG A 62 0.48 -4.90 -19.70
CA ARG A 62 1.13 -6.15 -20.11
C ARG A 62 0.68 -7.38 -19.30
N ASN A 63 0.37 -7.21 -18.01
CA ASN A 63 0.11 -8.31 -17.07
C ASN A 63 -1.39 -8.55 -16.79
N GLY A 64 -2.27 -8.09 -17.69
CA GLY A 64 -3.70 -8.46 -17.67
C GLY A 64 -4.56 -7.63 -16.72
N ARG A 65 -4.25 -6.35 -16.51
CA ARG A 65 -5.14 -5.34 -15.88
C ARG A 65 -5.71 -5.77 -14.51
N GLN A 66 -4.84 -6.21 -13.61
CA GLN A 66 -5.24 -6.62 -12.27
C GLN A 66 -5.78 -5.41 -11.48
N GLY A 67 -7.09 -5.36 -11.26
CA GLY A 67 -7.78 -4.16 -10.76
C GLY A 67 -7.38 -3.69 -9.35
N TYR A 68 -6.75 -4.55 -8.53
CA TYR A 68 -6.28 -4.13 -7.21
C TYR A 68 -4.98 -3.32 -7.23
N MET A 69 -4.22 -3.36 -8.34
CA MET A 69 -3.03 -2.53 -8.52
C MET A 69 -3.38 -1.11 -8.96
N LEU A 70 -4.67 -0.82 -9.23
CA LEU A 70 -5.12 0.52 -9.58
C LEU A 70 -4.87 1.52 -8.45
N ASN A 71 -4.98 1.11 -7.19
CA ASN A 71 -4.68 1.98 -6.05
C ASN A 71 -3.24 2.50 -6.12
N LEU A 72 -2.29 1.61 -6.42
CA LEU A 72 -0.89 1.97 -6.61
C LEU A 72 -0.71 2.95 -7.78
N LEU A 73 -1.30 2.64 -8.94
CA LEU A 73 -1.22 3.47 -10.15
C LEU A 73 -1.80 4.88 -9.93
N VAL A 74 -2.94 4.96 -9.24
CA VAL A 74 -3.59 6.23 -8.90
C VAL A 74 -2.70 7.04 -7.94
N GLY A 75 -2.12 6.40 -6.92
CA GLY A 75 -1.16 7.05 -6.02
C GLY A 75 0.05 7.62 -6.75
N MET A 76 0.63 6.85 -7.68
CA MET A 76 1.76 7.29 -8.52
C MET A 76 1.41 8.49 -9.41
N LEU A 77 0.23 8.46 -10.04
CA LEU A 77 -0.27 9.58 -10.83
C LEU A 77 -0.50 10.82 -9.99
N CYS A 78 -1.11 10.68 -8.80
CA CYS A 78 -1.31 11.79 -7.88
C CYS A 78 0.03 12.43 -7.52
N MET A 79 1.04 11.63 -7.15
CA MET A 79 2.36 12.19 -6.83
C MET A 79 3.01 12.90 -8.01
N THR A 80 2.93 12.32 -9.21
CA THR A 80 3.50 12.91 -10.43
C THR A 80 2.82 14.23 -10.79
N ILE A 81 1.48 14.28 -10.70
CA ILE A 81 0.69 15.49 -10.94
C ILE A 81 0.99 16.54 -9.86
N GLY A 82 1.11 16.14 -8.59
CA GLY A 82 1.50 17.03 -7.49
C GLY A 82 2.86 17.69 -7.72
N LEU A 83 3.87 16.93 -8.16
CA LEU A 83 5.18 17.47 -8.53
C LEU A 83 5.12 18.38 -9.76
N LEU A 84 4.29 18.07 -10.76
CA LEU A 84 4.13 18.90 -11.95
C LEU A 84 3.46 20.25 -11.62
N LEU A 85 2.47 20.22 -10.73
CA LEU A 85 1.78 21.43 -10.25
C LEU A 85 2.68 22.29 -9.37
N ARG A 86 3.63 21.69 -8.65
CA ARG A 86 4.67 22.41 -7.90
C ARG A 86 5.60 23.22 -8.80
N VAL A 87 5.91 22.72 -10.00
CA VAL A 87 6.71 23.46 -11.00
C VAL A 87 5.91 24.59 -11.66
N LYS A 88 4.58 24.51 -11.63
CA LYS A 88 3.66 25.51 -12.21
C LYS A 88 3.07 26.46 -11.15
N ASP A 89 3.66 26.53 -9.96
CA ASP A 89 3.22 27.37 -8.83
C ASP A 89 1.72 27.23 -8.45
N ASN A 90 1.14 26.04 -8.66
CA ASN A 90 -0.24 25.72 -8.27
C ASN A 90 -0.24 24.95 -6.94
N TYR A 91 0.06 25.66 -5.86
CA TYR A 91 0.31 25.08 -4.52
C TYR A 91 -0.88 24.30 -3.97
N ALA A 92 -2.06 24.79 -4.26
CA ALA A 92 -3.29 24.31 -3.66
C ALA A 92 -3.67 22.89 -4.16
N TRP A 93 -3.61 22.69 -5.48
CA TRP A 93 -3.77 21.37 -6.09
C TRP A 93 -2.59 20.45 -5.78
N GLN A 94 -1.38 21.01 -5.72
CA GLN A 94 -0.19 20.25 -5.28
C GLN A 94 -0.41 19.63 -3.90
N PHE A 95 -0.89 20.39 -2.90
CA PHE A 95 -1.13 19.87 -1.55
C PHE A 95 -2.11 18.70 -1.58
N LEU A 96 -3.28 18.86 -2.23
CA LEU A 96 -4.28 17.81 -2.35
C LEU A 96 -3.70 16.51 -2.92
N PHE A 97 -3.03 16.58 -4.07
CA PHE A 97 -2.45 15.41 -4.72
C PHE A 97 -1.32 14.78 -3.89
N THR A 98 -0.57 15.59 -3.15
CA THR A 98 0.52 15.13 -2.28
C THR A 98 0.00 14.43 -1.02
N PHE A 99 -1.16 14.83 -0.48
CA PHE A 99 -1.83 14.15 0.63
C PHE A 99 -2.57 12.88 0.18
N LEU A 100 -3.17 12.90 -1.02
CA LEU A 100 -3.93 11.75 -1.53
C LEU A 100 -3.02 10.57 -1.90
N SER A 101 -1.83 10.88 -2.40
CA SER A 101 -0.77 9.94 -2.78
C SER A 101 -0.49 8.87 -1.71
N PRO A 102 -0.07 9.18 -0.47
CA PRO A 102 0.21 8.19 0.57
C PRO A 102 -1.01 7.34 0.94
N CYS A 103 -2.22 7.90 1.00
CA CYS A 103 -3.43 7.12 1.27
C CYS A 103 -3.67 6.02 0.22
N ALA A 104 -3.39 6.31 -1.05
CA ALA A 104 -3.50 5.33 -2.13
C ALA A 104 -2.43 4.21 -2.01
N PHE A 105 -1.20 4.57 -1.58
CA PHE A 105 -0.15 3.59 -1.29
C PHE A 105 -0.49 2.68 -0.11
N LEU A 106 -1.02 3.25 0.97
CA LEU A 106 -1.48 2.50 2.14
C LEU A 106 -2.58 1.49 1.75
N ALA A 107 -3.59 1.95 1.02
CA ALA A 107 -4.66 1.09 0.52
C ALA A 107 -4.13 -0.05 -0.37
N ASN A 108 -3.09 0.20 -1.15
CA ASN A 108 -2.45 -0.83 -1.96
C ASN A 108 -1.80 -1.92 -1.09
N ASP A 109 -0.96 -1.54 -0.13
CA ASP A 109 -0.22 -2.48 0.72
C ASP A 109 -1.17 -3.36 1.54
N TYR A 110 -2.28 -2.78 2.02
CA TYR A 110 -3.33 -3.51 2.72
C TYR A 110 -3.97 -4.59 1.83
N VAL A 111 -4.28 -4.25 0.57
CA VAL A 111 -4.90 -5.18 -0.37
C VAL A 111 -3.92 -6.27 -0.81
N VAL A 112 -2.65 -5.92 -1.03
CA VAL A 112 -1.58 -6.88 -1.35
C VAL A 112 -1.41 -7.87 -0.19
N LEU A 113 -1.32 -7.39 1.06
CA LEU A 113 -1.22 -8.27 2.23
C LEU A 113 -2.41 -9.22 2.34
N LYS A 114 -3.63 -8.72 2.20
CA LYS A 114 -4.85 -9.54 2.24
C LYS A 114 -4.86 -10.63 1.17
N ARG A 115 -4.42 -10.30 -0.05
CA ARG A 115 -4.36 -11.29 -1.13
C ARG A 115 -3.24 -12.30 -0.92
N LEU A 116 -2.08 -11.86 -0.43
CA LEU A 116 -0.99 -12.75 -0.06
C LEU A 116 -1.42 -13.74 1.02
N SER A 117 -2.05 -13.24 2.09
CA SER A 117 -2.60 -14.09 3.16
C SER A 117 -3.63 -15.10 2.63
N ARG A 118 -4.49 -14.71 1.68
CA ARG A 118 -5.43 -15.64 1.03
C ARG A 118 -4.71 -16.67 0.16
N ALA A 119 -3.66 -16.27 -0.56
CA ALA A 119 -2.89 -17.15 -1.43
C ALA A 119 -2.06 -18.18 -0.64
N LEU A 120 -1.66 -17.86 0.60
CA LEU A 120 -1.01 -18.79 1.54
C LEU A 120 -1.99 -19.81 2.13
N GLY A 121 -3.30 -19.67 1.93
CA GLY A 121 -4.32 -20.57 2.46
C GLY A 121 -4.87 -20.14 3.84
N THR A 122 -6.10 -20.59 4.12
CA THR A 122 -6.83 -20.26 5.34
C THR A 122 -6.16 -20.77 6.60
N ASP A 123 -5.49 -21.93 6.55
CA ASP A 123 -4.90 -22.57 7.72
C ASP A 123 -3.62 -21.83 8.17
N ILE A 124 -2.80 -21.42 7.19
CA ILE A 124 -1.60 -20.62 7.43
C ILE A 124 -2.00 -19.21 7.87
N SER A 125 -2.98 -18.60 7.20
CA SER A 125 -3.44 -17.26 7.55
C SER A 125 -4.03 -17.18 8.96
N SER A 126 -4.85 -18.14 9.38
CA SER A 126 -5.45 -18.16 10.73
C SER A 126 -4.40 -18.45 11.81
N SER A 127 -3.40 -19.28 11.49
CA SER A 127 -2.30 -19.58 12.42
C SER A 127 -1.32 -18.41 12.58
N CYS A 128 -1.14 -17.60 11.53
CA CYS A 128 -0.17 -16.52 11.51
C CYS A 128 -0.79 -15.15 11.84
N LEU A 129 -2.08 -14.92 11.54
CA LEU A 129 -2.78 -13.66 11.73
C LEU A 129 -3.93 -13.83 12.73
N PHE A 130 -3.94 -13.03 13.80
CA PHE A 130 -4.97 -13.09 14.84
C PHE A 130 -6.33 -12.53 14.40
N ILE A 131 -6.37 -11.72 13.35
CA ILE A 131 -7.58 -11.04 12.86
C ILE A 131 -7.81 -11.43 11.41
N SER A 132 -9.09 -11.51 11.01
CA SER A 132 -9.45 -11.83 9.63
C SER A 132 -8.81 -10.82 8.65
N PRO A 133 -8.17 -11.28 7.56
CA PRO A 133 -7.55 -10.40 6.56
C PRO A 133 -8.52 -9.44 5.87
N ARG A 134 -9.84 -9.72 5.95
CA ARG A 134 -10.88 -8.87 5.38
C ARG A 134 -11.21 -7.69 6.29
N GLY A 135 -11.28 -7.91 7.61
CA GLY A 135 -11.59 -6.88 8.60
C GLY A 135 -10.47 -5.85 8.72
N ILE A 136 -9.21 -6.32 8.79
CA ILE A 136 -8.00 -5.47 8.82
C ILE A 136 -8.06 -4.42 7.72
N VAL A 137 -8.22 -4.82 6.46
CA VAL A 137 -8.19 -3.89 5.33
C VAL A 137 -9.29 -2.84 5.42
N TRP A 138 -10.51 -3.22 5.81
CA TRP A 138 -11.61 -2.26 5.91
C TRP A 138 -11.41 -1.27 7.06
N ILE A 139 -10.96 -1.74 8.23
CA ILE A 139 -10.72 -0.89 9.39
C ILE A 139 -9.60 0.12 9.09
N PHE A 140 -8.49 -0.34 8.51
CA PHE A 140 -7.35 0.53 8.21
C PHE A 140 -7.64 1.52 7.08
N ILE A 141 -8.35 1.11 6.01
CA ILE A 141 -8.77 2.04 4.96
C ILE A 141 -9.73 3.10 5.52
N LEU A 142 -10.69 2.70 6.35
CA LEU A 142 -11.63 3.65 6.94
C LEU A 142 -10.92 4.63 7.88
N SER A 143 -9.97 4.14 8.69
CA SER A 143 -9.09 4.99 9.49
C SER A 143 -8.36 6.01 8.62
N ASP A 144 -7.74 5.58 7.52
CA ASP A 144 -6.96 6.47 6.64
C ASP A 144 -7.86 7.54 5.98
N VAL A 145 -9.07 7.17 5.56
CA VAL A 145 -10.05 8.13 5.01
C VAL A 145 -10.44 9.17 6.05
N ILE A 146 -10.72 8.75 7.30
CA ILE A 146 -11.04 9.68 8.39
C ILE A 146 -9.86 10.61 8.67
N THR A 147 -8.63 10.08 8.69
CA THR A 147 -7.44 10.90 8.92
C THR A 147 -7.16 11.89 7.80
N PHE A 148 -7.44 11.49 6.55
CA PHE A 148 -7.34 12.38 5.38
C PHE A 148 -8.36 13.52 5.46
N CYS A 149 -9.60 13.22 5.84
CA CYS A 149 -10.62 14.24 6.08
C CYS A 149 -10.17 15.22 7.16
N ALA A 150 -9.65 14.73 8.28
CA ALA A 150 -9.14 15.56 9.37
C ALA A 150 -8.01 16.48 8.90
N GLN A 151 -7.05 15.96 8.13
CA GLN A 151 -5.96 16.77 7.56
C GLN A 151 -6.47 17.85 6.62
N THR A 152 -7.41 17.52 5.75
CA THR A 152 -7.99 18.46 4.78
C THR A 152 -8.74 19.58 5.51
N VAL A 153 -9.62 19.23 6.45
CA VAL A 153 -10.38 20.20 7.27
C VAL A 153 -9.45 21.06 8.11
N GLY A 154 -8.45 20.44 8.75
CA GLY A 154 -7.46 21.16 9.54
C GLY A 154 -6.68 22.18 8.71
N THR A 155 -6.26 21.79 7.50
CA THR A 155 -5.56 22.67 6.56
C THR A 155 -6.44 23.84 6.10
N VAL A 156 -7.71 23.59 5.78
CA VAL A 156 -8.67 24.65 5.41
C VAL A 156 -8.80 25.69 6.53
N PHE A 157 -8.93 25.24 7.78
CA PHE A 157 -9.05 26.14 8.93
C PHE A 157 -7.78 26.95 9.18
N VAL A 158 -6.60 26.40 8.88
CA VAL A 158 -5.35 27.16 8.92
C VAL A 158 -5.36 28.29 7.89
N ILE A 159 -5.81 28.02 6.66
CA ILE A 159 -5.85 28.99 5.55
C ILE A 159 -6.89 30.09 5.82
N VAL A 160 -8.09 29.75 6.31
CA VAL A 160 -9.13 30.73 6.66
C VAL A 160 -8.64 31.73 7.71
N GLY A 161 -7.68 31.34 8.54
CA GLY A 161 -7.00 32.26 9.46
C GLY A 161 -7.84 32.66 10.67
N GLY A 162 -7.34 33.63 11.44
CA GLY A 162 -7.96 34.12 12.66
C GLY A 162 -7.96 33.10 13.81
N LYS A 163 -9.03 33.06 14.60
CA LYS A 163 -9.17 32.17 15.78
C LYS A 163 -9.19 30.67 15.43
N TRP A 164 -9.49 30.33 14.17
CA TRP A 164 -9.61 28.95 13.71
C TRP A 164 -8.29 28.33 13.29
N SER A 165 -7.23 29.14 13.10
CA SER A 165 -5.96 28.67 12.57
C SER A 165 -5.24 27.68 13.49
N SER A 166 -5.14 28.00 14.79
CA SER A 166 -4.52 27.11 15.78
C SER A 166 -5.29 25.80 15.98
N LEU A 167 -6.62 25.88 15.93
CA LEU A 167 -7.50 24.71 15.99
C LEU A 167 -7.33 23.84 14.74
N GLY A 168 -7.24 24.44 13.55
CA GLY A 168 -6.98 23.76 12.30
C GLY A 168 -5.65 23.00 12.29
N GLN A 169 -4.58 23.65 12.76
CA GLN A 169 -3.26 23.02 12.85
C GLN A 169 -3.29 21.79 13.76
N ASN A 170 -3.92 21.89 14.94
CA ASN A 170 -4.06 20.77 15.87
C ASN A 170 -4.86 19.61 15.27
N ILE A 171 -5.94 19.88 14.52
CA ILE A 171 -6.72 18.85 13.83
C ILE A 171 -5.88 18.16 12.75
N ALA A 172 -5.09 18.91 11.98
CA ALA A 172 -4.24 18.35 10.93
C ALA A 172 -3.13 17.44 11.51
N ILE A 173 -2.48 17.88 12.59
CA ILE A 173 -1.47 17.09 13.32
C ILE A 173 -2.11 15.82 13.89
N ALA A 174 -3.28 15.92 14.51
CA ALA A 174 -4.00 14.75 15.05
C ALA A 174 -4.34 13.72 13.96
N GLY A 175 -4.75 14.19 12.77
CA GLY A 175 -4.97 13.34 11.60
C GLY A 175 -3.71 12.58 11.18
N LEU A 176 -2.57 13.28 11.03
CA LEU A 176 -1.28 12.65 10.68
C LEU A 176 -0.82 11.66 11.75
N ALA A 177 -0.96 11.99 13.02
CA ALA A 177 -0.57 11.13 14.13
C ALA A 177 -1.39 9.83 14.17
N LEU A 178 -2.71 9.94 14.01
CA LEU A 178 -3.60 8.78 13.97
C LEU A 178 -3.30 7.89 12.76
N GLN A 179 -3.03 8.48 11.60
CA GLN A 179 -2.64 7.75 10.38
C GLN A 179 -1.32 6.99 10.58
N LEU A 180 -0.33 7.64 11.20
CA LEU A 180 0.96 7.04 11.53
C LEU A 180 0.80 5.84 12.48
N VAL A 181 0.01 5.98 13.54
CA VAL A 181 -0.25 4.89 14.50
C VAL A 181 -0.94 3.71 13.82
N SER A 182 -1.99 3.97 13.03
CA SER A 182 -2.70 2.95 12.25
C SER A 182 -1.74 2.20 11.31
N PHE A 183 -0.87 2.91 10.60
CA PHE A 183 0.08 2.28 9.70
C PHE A 183 1.21 1.53 10.42
N ALA A 184 1.68 2.02 11.57
CA ALA A 184 2.66 1.32 12.40
C ALA A 184 2.10 -0.02 12.92
N LEU A 185 0.83 -0.04 13.33
CA LEU A 185 0.14 -1.28 13.70
C LEU A 185 0.05 -2.26 12.54
N PHE A 186 -0.28 -1.79 11.34
CA PHE A 186 -0.26 -2.61 10.13
C PHE A 186 1.13 -3.20 9.84
N THR A 187 2.18 -2.39 9.93
CA THR A 187 3.57 -2.82 9.71
C THR A 187 3.99 -3.89 10.71
N ARG A 188 3.53 -3.78 11.97
CA ARG A 188 3.73 -4.81 13.00
C ARG A 188 3.00 -6.11 12.66
N LEU A 189 1.78 -6.04 12.14
CA LEU A 189 1.04 -7.22 11.67
C LEU A 189 1.77 -7.92 10.52
N LEU A 190 2.23 -7.16 9.52
CA LEU A 190 3.02 -7.68 8.40
C LEU A 190 4.30 -8.37 8.89
N SER A 191 5.03 -7.72 9.80
CA SER A 191 6.26 -8.25 10.38
C SER A 191 6.01 -9.54 11.17
N THR A 192 4.90 -9.60 11.90
CA THR A 192 4.48 -10.79 12.65
C THR A 192 4.14 -11.93 11.70
N LEU A 193 3.41 -11.67 10.62
CA LEU A 193 3.13 -12.64 9.57
C LEU A 193 4.42 -13.18 8.96
N ALA A 194 5.36 -12.31 8.60
CA ALA A 194 6.64 -12.72 8.01
C ALA A 194 7.46 -13.60 8.96
N LYS A 195 7.56 -13.23 10.24
CA LYS A 195 8.26 -14.01 11.27
C LYS A 195 7.60 -15.37 11.53
N ARG A 196 6.27 -15.40 11.67
CA ARG A 196 5.52 -16.65 11.89
C ARG A 196 5.56 -17.57 10.68
N LEU A 197 5.49 -17.02 9.46
CA LEU A 197 5.63 -17.80 8.23
C LEU A 197 7.02 -18.46 8.16
N ARG A 198 8.08 -17.72 8.50
CA ARG A 198 9.45 -18.25 8.54
C ARG A 198 9.63 -19.36 9.59
N SER A 199 9.01 -19.21 10.76
CA SER A 199 9.18 -20.14 11.88
C SER A 199 8.28 -21.38 11.79
N ARG A 200 6.99 -21.22 11.44
CA ARG A 200 6.00 -22.31 11.47
C ARG A 200 5.86 -23.04 10.13
N PHE A 201 6.17 -22.39 9.01
CA PHE A 201 6.00 -22.97 7.67
C PHE A 201 7.28 -22.80 6.82
N PRO A 202 8.43 -23.37 7.26
CA PRO A 202 9.67 -23.25 6.52
C PRO A 202 9.59 -23.87 5.11
N HIS A 203 8.74 -24.86 4.87
CA HIS A 203 8.57 -25.46 3.54
C HIS A 203 7.93 -24.51 2.51
N VAL A 204 7.01 -23.64 2.93
CA VAL A 204 6.44 -22.58 2.08
C VAL A 204 7.42 -21.42 1.95
N TYR A 205 8.12 -21.10 3.04
CA TYR A 205 9.06 -20.00 3.05
C TYR A 205 10.33 -20.31 2.23
N TYR A 206 10.93 -21.51 2.33
CA TYR A 206 12.17 -21.95 1.65
C TYR A 206 11.93 -22.69 0.33
N HIS A 207 10.73 -22.62 -0.25
CA HIS A 207 10.47 -23.29 -1.53
C HIS A 207 11.49 -22.85 -2.59
N ASN A 208 12.34 -23.78 -3.01
CA ASN A 208 13.55 -23.50 -3.77
C ASN A 208 13.20 -23.33 -5.26
N SER A 209 12.60 -22.19 -5.59
CA SER A 209 12.41 -21.76 -6.97
C SER A 209 13.78 -21.26 -7.47
N GLY A 210 14.31 -21.84 -8.55
CA GLY A 210 15.64 -21.51 -9.07
C GLY A 210 15.90 -19.99 -9.11
N ARG A 211 16.93 -19.55 -8.36
CA ARG A 211 17.28 -18.16 -8.01
C ARG A 211 17.53 -17.23 -9.21
N ARG A 212 16.51 -16.85 -9.96
CA ARG A 212 16.62 -15.73 -10.92
C ARG A 212 15.47 -14.77 -10.70
N LEU A 213 15.79 -13.64 -10.06
CA LEU A 213 14.96 -12.44 -10.15
C LEU A 213 14.81 -12.12 -11.64
N ARG A 214 13.60 -12.32 -12.17
CA ARG A 214 13.25 -11.97 -13.56
C ARG A 214 12.15 -10.90 -13.53
N PRO A 215 12.51 -9.63 -13.24
CA PRO A 215 11.55 -8.53 -13.06
C PRO A 215 10.53 -8.44 -14.21
N TRP A 216 11.00 -8.62 -15.45
CA TRP A 216 10.21 -8.46 -16.68
C TRP A 216 9.71 -9.75 -17.35
N SER A 217 9.90 -10.92 -16.71
CA SER A 217 9.32 -12.17 -17.23
C SER A 217 7.78 -12.13 -17.18
N LYS A 218 7.07 -13.12 -17.71
CA LYS A 218 5.61 -13.27 -17.52
C LYS A 218 5.25 -14.36 -16.51
N GLY A 219 6.17 -15.30 -16.23
CA GLY A 219 5.88 -16.48 -15.41
C GLY A 219 5.52 -16.17 -13.95
N PRO A 220 4.64 -16.98 -13.30
CA PRO A 220 4.36 -16.86 -11.87
C PRO A 220 5.63 -17.18 -11.06
N VAL A 221 5.82 -16.47 -9.95
CA VAL A 221 6.99 -16.66 -9.08
C VAL A 221 6.49 -17.14 -7.72
N THR A 222 7.04 -18.23 -7.23
CA THR A 222 6.63 -18.87 -5.97
C THR A 222 7.34 -18.27 -4.74
N ASP A 223 8.26 -17.32 -4.94
CA ASP A 223 9.10 -16.76 -3.87
C ASP A 223 8.36 -15.71 -3.02
N VAL A 224 7.60 -16.18 -2.02
CA VAL A 224 6.92 -15.33 -1.02
C VAL A 224 7.89 -14.37 -0.33
N ARG A 225 9.17 -14.76 -0.16
CA ARG A 225 10.21 -13.97 0.51
C ARG A 225 10.42 -12.62 -0.12
N THR A 226 10.58 -12.59 -1.44
CA THR A 226 10.89 -11.37 -2.18
C THR A 226 9.73 -10.40 -2.05
N LEU A 227 8.49 -10.91 -2.13
CA LEU A 227 7.30 -10.10 -1.92
C LEU A 227 7.22 -9.54 -0.49
N LEU A 228 7.45 -10.38 0.54
CA LEU A 228 7.45 -9.93 1.94
C LEU A 228 8.57 -8.93 2.25
N LEU A 229 9.76 -9.12 1.66
CA LEU A 229 10.89 -8.21 1.81
C LEU A 229 10.58 -6.86 1.17
N VAL A 230 10.04 -6.86 -0.05
CA VAL A 230 9.62 -5.64 -0.77
C VAL A 230 8.52 -4.92 -0.01
N LEU A 231 7.47 -5.62 0.44
CA LEU A 231 6.43 -5.05 1.29
C LEU A 231 6.99 -4.46 2.60
N GLY A 232 7.99 -5.12 3.19
CA GLY A 232 8.66 -4.60 4.38
C GLY A 232 9.46 -3.31 4.10
N LEU A 233 10.20 -3.28 2.98
CA LEU A 233 10.95 -2.11 2.56
C LEU A 233 10.03 -0.94 2.20
N THR A 234 8.90 -1.21 1.54
CA THR A 234 7.90 -0.18 1.20
C THR A 234 7.26 0.39 2.46
N CYS A 235 6.96 -0.47 3.45
CA CYS A 235 6.45 -0.01 4.75
C CYS A 235 7.43 0.92 5.47
N ILE A 236 8.74 0.63 5.42
CA ILE A 236 9.76 1.51 6.02
C ILE A 236 9.78 2.88 5.31
N GLY A 237 9.78 2.90 3.97
CA GLY A 237 9.78 4.15 3.22
C GLY A 237 8.55 5.02 3.49
N ILE A 238 7.37 4.40 3.58
CA ILE A 238 6.13 5.11 3.92
C ILE A 238 6.15 5.60 5.37
N LEU A 239 6.70 4.82 6.32
CA LEU A 239 6.83 5.27 7.73
C LEU A 239 7.74 6.48 7.87
N ILE A 240 8.89 6.49 7.20
CA ILE A 240 9.81 7.65 7.19
C ILE A 240 9.07 8.90 6.73
N ARG A 241 8.33 8.80 5.62
CA ARG A 241 7.52 9.90 5.08
C ARG A 241 6.46 10.36 6.09
N SER A 242 5.71 9.43 6.69
CA SER A 242 4.65 9.76 7.65
C SER A 242 5.17 10.46 8.90
N VAL A 243 6.34 10.05 9.41
CA VAL A 243 7.01 10.71 10.55
C VAL A 243 7.49 12.11 10.15
N PHE A 244 8.12 12.24 8.97
CA PHE A 244 8.57 13.54 8.47
C PHE A 244 7.40 14.53 8.32
N ARG A 245 6.28 14.08 7.73
CA ARG A 245 5.07 14.90 7.59
C ARG A 245 4.45 15.31 8.92
N LEU A 246 4.49 14.43 9.92
CA LEU A 246 4.03 14.77 11.27
C LEU A 246 4.90 15.87 11.89
N ILE A 247 6.22 15.76 11.76
CA ILE A 247 7.18 16.75 12.29
C ILE A 247 7.03 18.08 11.56
N GLU A 248 6.97 18.08 10.22
CA GLU A 248 6.77 19.28 9.40
C GLU A 248 5.48 20.02 9.79
N GLN A 249 4.37 19.29 9.96
CA GLN A 249 3.10 19.89 10.35
C GLN A 249 3.10 20.42 11.80
N ALA A 250 3.88 19.77 12.68
CA ALA A 250 4.07 20.20 14.07
C ALA A 250 4.97 21.45 14.18
N ASP A 251 5.99 21.56 13.34
CA ASP A 251 6.87 22.74 13.22
C ASP A 251 6.14 23.96 12.60
N GLY A 252 5.00 23.70 11.95
CA GLY A 252 4.13 24.72 11.37
C GLY A 252 4.53 25.14 9.96
N PHE A 253 3.61 25.82 9.25
CA PHE A 253 3.77 26.19 7.84
C PHE A 253 4.97 27.13 7.55
N PHE A 254 5.61 27.69 8.58
CA PHE A 254 6.79 28.58 8.48
C PHE A 254 8.03 28.04 9.20
N GLY A 255 8.05 26.74 9.56
CA GLY A 255 9.17 26.12 10.26
C GLY A 255 10.45 26.00 9.42
N TYR A 256 11.60 25.84 10.09
CA TYR A 256 12.94 25.72 9.47
C TYR A 256 13.04 24.54 8.49
N ILE A 257 12.21 23.52 8.69
CA ILE A 257 12.14 22.31 7.85
C ILE A 257 11.40 22.58 6.53
N ALA A 258 10.38 23.45 6.54
CA ALA A 258 9.63 23.81 5.33
C ALA A 258 10.45 24.71 4.38
N THR A 259 11.38 25.51 4.93
CA THR A 259 12.24 26.40 4.14
C THR A 259 13.44 25.69 3.51
N HIS A 260 13.89 24.56 4.07
CA HIS A 260 14.96 23.75 3.50
C HIS A 260 14.42 22.66 2.58
N GLU A 261 14.25 22.99 1.30
CA GLU A 261 13.71 22.06 0.28
C GLU A 261 14.45 20.72 0.18
N ALA A 262 15.74 20.68 0.52
CA ALA A 262 16.54 19.45 0.51
C ALA A 262 15.99 18.36 1.46
N PHE A 263 15.50 18.74 2.64
CA PHE A 263 14.92 17.79 3.59
C PHE A 263 13.59 17.24 3.08
N LEU A 264 12.77 18.09 2.45
CA LEU A 264 11.52 17.66 1.83
C LEU A 264 11.79 16.64 0.73
N TYR A 265 12.73 16.88 -0.18
CA TYR A 265 13.02 15.89 -1.22
C TYR A 265 13.62 14.59 -0.66
N ALA A 266 14.53 14.69 0.31
CA ALA A 266 15.23 13.52 0.88
C ALA A 266 14.34 12.64 1.76
N PHE A 267 13.44 13.22 2.57
CA PHE A 267 12.64 12.48 3.56
C PHE A 267 11.18 12.30 3.18
N ASP A 268 10.64 13.13 2.27
CA ASP A 268 9.26 13.00 1.81
C ASP A 268 9.17 12.30 0.45
N THR A 269 9.95 12.76 -0.53
CA THR A 269 9.79 12.36 -1.95
C THR A 269 10.61 11.12 -2.31
N ALA A 270 11.86 11.04 -1.85
CA ALA A 270 12.78 9.96 -2.16
C ALA A 270 12.41 8.59 -1.54
N PRO A 271 12.03 8.48 -0.25
CA PRO A 271 11.70 7.18 0.37
C PRO A 271 10.46 6.56 -0.25
N LEU A 272 9.50 7.42 -0.62
CA LEU A 272 8.33 7.01 -1.38
C LEU A 272 8.74 6.51 -2.76
N TRP A 273 9.51 7.28 -3.54
CA TRP A 273 9.95 6.87 -4.90
C TRP A 273 10.71 5.54 -4.91
N LEU A 274 11.57 5.32 -3.90
CA LEU A 274 12.32 4.08 -3.73
C LEU A 274 11.38 2.90 -3.46
N SER A 275 10.34 3.11 -2.64
CA SER A 275 9.27 2.13 -2.40
C SER A 275 8.51 1.78 -3.68
N LEU A 276 8.17 2.79 -4.50
CA LEU A 276 7.56 2.58 -5.82
C LEU A 276 8.47 1.75 -6.73
N SER A 277 9.75 2.09 -6.76
CA SER A 277 10.75 1.43 -7.60
C SER A 277 10.87 -0.06 -7.26
N PHE A 278 10.75 -0.44 -5.99
CA PHE A 278 10.69 -1.84 -5.61
C PHE A 278 9.45 -2.55 -6.14
N PHE A 279 8.27 -1.92 -6.14
CA PHE A 279 7.09 -2.49 -6.78
C PHE A 279 7.23 -2.60 -8.31
N CYS A 280 7.99 -1.70 -8.95
CA CYS A 280 8.25 -1.79 -10.40
C CYS A 280 9.08 -3.03 -10.72
N LEU A 281 10.04 -3.37 -9.86
CA LEU A 281 10.88 -4.56 -10.00
C LEU A 281 10.13 -5.84 -9.63
N VAL A 282 9.28 -5.78 -8.61
CA VAL A 282 8.56 -6.92 -8.03
C VAL A 282 7.07 -6.72 -8.20
N TRP A 283 6.54 -7.24 -9.30
CA TRP A 283 5.11 -7.15 -9.63
C TRP A 283 4.27 -8.09 -8.74
N PRO A 284 3.57 -7.59 -7.69
CA PRO A 284 2.93 -8.42 -6.67
C PRO A 284 1.96 -9.49 -7.21
N PRO A 285 1.18 -9.24 -8.28
CA PRO A 285 0.26 -10.24 -8.82
C PRO A 285 0.92 -11.55 -9.27
N ARG A 286 2.19 -11.49 -9.71
CA ARG A 286 2.90 -12.69 -10.18
C ARG A 286 3.35 -13.57 -9.01
N TYR A 287 3.67 -12.95 -7.88
CA TYR A 287 4.02 -13.64 -6.65
C TYR A 287 2.79 -14.26 -5.99
N ILE A 288 1.70 -13.48 -5.89
CA ILE A 288 0.43 -13.96 -5.32
C ILE A 288 -0.13 -15.12 -6.17
N GLY A 289 -0.11 -15.00 -7.50
CA GLY A 289 -0.55 -16.07 -8.40
C GLY A 289 0.31 -17.34 -8.29
N GLY A 290 1.63 -17.20 -8.17
CA GLY A 290 2.53 -18.32 -7.95
C GLY A 290 2.27 -19.03 -6.62
N CYS A 291 2.06 -18.28 -5.54
CA CYS A 291 1.74 -18.85 -4.23
C CYS A 291 0.41 -19.63 -4.25
N ALA A 292 -0.62 -19.06 -4.88
CA ALA A 292 -1.91 -19.73 -5.01
C ALA A 292 -1.81 -21.04 -5.82
N GLY A 293 -1.06 -21.03 -6.93
CA GLY A 293 -0.83 -22.24 -7.73
C GLY A 293 -0.02 -23.30 -6.99
N ALA A 294 0.99 -22.90 -6.21
CA ALA A 294 1.75 -23.82 -5.37
C ALA A 294 0.84 -24.49 -4.31
N GLN A 295 0.00 -23.70 -3.64
CA GLN A 295 -0.96 -24.23 -2.67
C GLN A 295 -1.95 -25.22 -3.30
N GLU A 296 -2.49 -24.90 -4.47
CA GLU A 296 -3.39 -25.79 -5.21
C GLU A 296 -2.73 -27.12 -5.56
N SER A 297 -1.46 -27.10 -6.00
CA SER A 297 -0.71 -28.33 -6.30
C SER A 297 -0.51 -29.23 -5.09
N VAL A 298 -0.33 -28.66 -3.89
CA VAL A 298 -0.22 -29.41 -2.63
C VAL A 298 -1.56 -30.04 -2.28
N LEU A 299 -2.65 -29.28 -2.37
CA LEU A 299 -4.00 -29.78 -2.07
C LEU A 299 -4.41 -30.92 -3.02
N LEU A 300 -4.06 -30.82 -4.31
CA LEU A 300 -4.33 -31.91 -5.28
C LEU A 300 -3.52 -33.17 -4.95
N ARG A 301 -2.27 -33.03 -4.50
CA ARG A 301 -1.45 -34.16 -4.04
C ARG A 301 -2.05 -34.84 -2.80
N GLU A 302 -2.50 -34.05 -1.81
CA GLU A 302 -3.14 -34.58 -0.60
C GLU A 302 -4.46 -35.29 -0.89
N ARG A 303 -5.29 -34.74 -1.78
CA ARG A 303 -6.51 -35.42 -2.25
C ARG A 303 -6.21 -36.74 -2.94
N GLY A 304 -5.17 -36.77 -3.79
CA GLY A 304 -4.73 -37.99 -4.46
C GLY A 304 -4.24 -39.07 -3.51
N THR A 305 -3.46 -38.70 -2.48
CA THR A 305 -2.99 -39.66 -1.46
C THR A 305 -4.12 -40.14 -0.57
N ALA A 306 -5.05 -39.27 -0.18
CA ALA A 306 -6.25 -39.64 0.58
C ALA A 306 -7.15 -40.62 -0.20
N PHE A 307 -7.34 -40.39 -1.49
CA PHE A 307 -8.10 -41.30 -2.36
C PHE A 307 -7.43 -42.67 -2.51
N LYS A 308 -6.09 -42.71 -2.65
CA LYS A 308 -5.35 -43.98 -2.65
C LYS A 308 -5.51 -44.72 -1.33
N ARG A 309 -5.39 -44.02 -0.19
CA ARG A 309 -5.60 -44.60 1.15
C ARG A 309 -7.01 -45.16 1.32
N SER A 310 -8.05 -44.45 0.87
CA SER A 310 -9.43 -44.93 1.00
C SER A 310 -9.69 -46.20 0.19
N LYS A 311 -9.19 -46.27 -1.06
CA LYS A 311 -9.24 -47.50 -1.87
C LYS A 311 -8.53 -48.67 -1.21
N GLN A 312 -7.35 -48.42 -0.64
CA GLN A 312 -6.56 -49.46 0.01
C GLN A 312 -7.27 -50.01 1.27
N THR A 313 -7.90 -49.13 2.06
CA THR A 313 -8.71 -49.52 3.23
C THR A 313 -9.97 -50.29 2.82
N ALA A 314 -10.66 -49.86 1.76
CA ALA A 314 -11.82 -50.58 1.24
C ALA A 314 -11.45 -51.98 0.75
N PHE A 315 -10.33 -52.12 0.03
CA PHE A 315 -9.83 -53.40 -0.44
C PHE A 315 -9.43 -54.34 0.72
N LYS A 316 -8.77 -53.81 1.75
CA LYS A 316 -8.47 -54.58 2.98
C LYS A 316 -9.74 -55.09 3.67
N ARG A 317 -10.77 -54.25 3.78
CA ARG A 317 -12.08 -54.64 4.35
C ARG A 317 -12.78 -55.71 3.51
N TYR A 318 -12.70 -55.61 2.18
CA TYR A 318 -13.25 -56.62 1.28
C TYR A 318 -12.57 -57.97 1.46
N LYS A 319 -11.22 -58.01 1.47
CA LYS A 319 -10.47 -59.25 1.73
C LYS A 319 -10.77 -59.85 3.10
N ALA A 320 -10.84 -59.02 4.15
CA ALA A 320 -11.17 -59.49 5.50
C ALA A 320 -12.58 -60.11 5.58
N ARG A 321 -13.55 -59.59 4.84
CA ARG A 321 -14.90 -60.18 4.75
C ARG A 321 -14.90 -61.52 4.01
N GLN A 322 -14.14 -61.67 2.94
CA GLN A 322 -14.04 -62.96 2.24
C GLN A 322 -13.41 -64.04 3.11
N ALA A 323 -12.34 -63.70 3.85
CA ALA A 323 -11.67 -64.65 4.75
C ALA A 323 -12.54 -65.10 5.94
N ALA A 324 -13.58 -64.35 6.30
CA ALA A 324 -14.52 -64.73 7.37
C ALA A 324 -15.66 -65.64 6.89
N LEU A 325 -15.82 -65.82 5.58
CA LEU A 325 -16.86 -66.66 4.95
C LEU A 325 -16.34 -68.04 4.52
N THR A 326 -15.03 -68.25 4.59
CA THR A 326 -14.31 -69.51 4.31
C THR A 326 -13.80 -70.12 5.60
#